data_AF-A0A961BVH5-F1
#
_entry.id   AF-A0A961BVH5-F1
#
_cell.length_a   1.000
_cell.length_b   1.000
_cell.length_c   1.000
_cell.angle_alpha   90.00
_cell.angle_beta   90.00
_cell.angle_gamma   90.00
#
_symmetry.space_group_name_H-M   'P 1'
#
loop_
_entity.id
_entity.type
_entity.pdbx_description
1 polymer ?
#
loop_
_entity_poly.entity_id
_entity_poly.type
_entity_poly.pdbx_seq_one_letter_code
_entity_poly.pdbx_strand_id
1 'polypeptide(L)'
;MRRIVAAALVLASASGAVTACGGDASAPQGSGPAGGTALDTAGTADVTARPDGALPPQDLAEVAAVYDPILEPLGVHLTRAALIDLDAGGYTPSPDGRHLALYVAPDEPFTDEQYATHIAPLAGALTSDVFARYPGLVSFDVCQEGPDLDGDPATLPTTKSQLNVERAALGALDWSTVALPDLLALVASDNAVRLSAAIEVRRTAPFADAQRTAGATVGSTAVPGPSRLPATIPSTTTTASTP
;
A
#
# COMPACT_ATOMS: atom_id res chain seq x y z
N MET A 1 -55.47 -9.08 11.26
CA MET A 1 -54.40 -8.07 11.22
C MET A 1 -53.13 -8.68 11.81
N ARG A 2 -52.18 -9.13 10.98
CA ARG A 2 -50.89 -9.68 11.43
C ARG A 2 -49.79 -8.76 10.89
N ARG A 3 -49.07 -8.08 11.78
CA ARG A 3 -47.94 -7.21 11.45
C ARG A 3 -46.69 -8.08 11.25
N ILE A 4 -46.12 -8.05 10.06
CA ILE A 4 -44.81 -8.62 9.75
C ILE A 4 -43.79 -7.51 10.03
N VAL A 5 -42.96 -7.70 11.04
CA VAL A 5 -41.81 -6.83 11.33
C VAL A 5 -40.61 -7.43 10.62
N ALA A 6 -40.10 -6.73 9.61
CA ALA A 6 -38.87 -7.08 8.92
C ALA A 6 -37.68 -6.64 9.79
N ALA A 7 -36.90 -7.60 10.28
CA ALA A 7 -35.62 -7.36 10.92
C ALA A 7 -34.54 -7.26 9.84
N ALA A 8 -33.91 -6.09 9.72
CA ALA A 8 -32.73 -5.89 8.89
C ALA A 8 -31.52 -6.50 9.61
N LEU A 9 -30.96 -7.57 9.03
CA LEU A 9 -29.73 -8.21 9.48
C LEU A 9 -28.54 -7.48 8.86
N VAL A 10 -27.84 -6.68 9.67
CA VAL A 10 -26.55 -6.08 9.31
C VAL A 10 -25.47 -7.14 9.54
N LEU A 11 -24.95 -7.74 8.46
CA LEU A 11 -23.75 -8.57 8.53
C LEU A 11 -22.53 -7.64 8.64
N ALA A 12 -21.97 -7.55 9.85
CA ALA A 12 -20.63 -7.05 10.07
C ALA A 12 -19.64 -8.18 9.74
N SER A 13 -19.00 -8.12 8.57
CA SER A 13 -17.86 -8.96 8.22
C SER A 13 -16.64 -8.48 9.00
N ALA A 14 -16.22 -9.28 9.99
CA ALA A 14 -14.96 -9.11 10.69
C ALA A 14 -13.81 -9.58 9.78
N SER A 15 -13.06 -8.64 9.21
CA SER A 15 -11.81 -8.94 8.54
C SER A 15 -10.76 -9.33 9.59
N GLY A 16 -10.23 -10.54 9.47
CA GLY A 16 -9.19 -11.07 10.34
C GLY A 16 -7.93 -10.21 10.29
N ALA A 17 -7.34 -9.99 11.47
CA ALA A 17 -6.03 -9.40 11.60
C ALA A 17 -4.99 -10.36 11.01
N VAL A 18 -4.47 -10.04 9.83
CA VAL A 18 -3.19 -10.58 9.40
C VAL A 18 -2.11 -9.88 10.22
N THR A 19 -1.50 -10.61 11.15
CA THR A 19 -0.29 -10.18 11.85
C THR A 19 0.85 -10.21 10.85
N ALA A 20 1.08 -9.09 10.17
CA ALA A 20 2.28 -8.86 9.40
C ALA A 20 3.33 -8.20 10.29
N CYS A 21 4.53 -8.77 10.29
CA CYS A 21 5.74 -8.26 10.92
C CYS A 21 5.76 -8.27 12.46
N GLY A 22 5.69 -9.47 13.04
CA GLY A 22 6.10 -9.71 14.43
C GLY A 22 6.97 -10.97 14.50
N GLY A 23 8.25 -10.82 14.83
CA GLY A 23 9.18 -11.95 15.00
C GLY A 23 10.56 -11.51 15.48
N ASP A 24 10.85 -11.86 16.73
CA ASP A 24 12.13 -11.73 17.44
C ASP A 24 13.29 -12.46 16.73
N ALA A 25 14.49 -11.87 16.66
CA ALA A 25 15.77 -12.55 16.93
C ALA A 25 17.03 -11.68 16.69
N SER A 26 17.83 -11.59 17.76
CA SER A 26 19.28 -11.44 17.93
C SER A 26 20.22 -11.17 16.73
N ALA A 27 21.05 -10.12 16.87
CA ALA A 27 22.24 -9.83 16.06
C ALA A 27 23.53 -9.81 16.90
N PRO A 28 24.72 -10.01 16.30
CA PRO A 28 25.97 -9.48 16.82
C PRO A 28 26.53 -8.32 15.97
N GLN A 29 27.27 -7.47 16.67
CA GLN A 29 27.72 -6.11 16.34
C GLN A 29 28.99 -6.05 15.46
N GLY A 30 29.17 -4.93 14.76
CA GLY A 30 30.45 -4.49 14.21
C GLY A 30 30.48 -2.98 13.92
N SER A 31 31.43 -2.26 14.52
CA SER A 31 31.57 -0.79 14.52
C SER A 31 32.60 -0.29 13.49
N GLY A 32 32.40 0.90 12.91
CA GLY A 32 33.49 1.73 12.36
C GLY A 32 33.08 2.82 11.35
N PRO A 33 33.75 4.00 11.31
CA PRO A 33 33.13 5.27 10.90
C PRO A 33 33.46 5.72 9.46
N ALA A 34 32.58 6.55 8.87
CA ALA A 34 32.78 7.22 7.59
C ALA A 34 33.21 8.69 7.76
N GLY A 35 34.28 9.07 7.06
CA GLY A 35 34.61 10.46 6.74
C GLY A 35 33.92 10.86 5.44
N GLY A 36 33.38 12.07 5.40
CA GLY A 36 32.58 12.56 4.27
C GLY A 36 33.38 13.06 3.08
N THR A 37 32.70 13.22 1.94
CA THR A 37 32.66 14.46 1.16
C THR A 37 31.66 14.34 0.00
N ALA A 38 30.87 15.41 -0.17
CA ALA A 38 30.11 15.91 -1.33
C ALA A 38 29.74 14.95 -2.48
N LEU A 39 28.44 14.92 -2.84
CA LEU A 39 27.99 14.37 -4.11
C LEU A 39 27.24 15.40 -4.96
N ASP A 40 27.73 15.49 -6.19
CA ASP A 40 27.28 16.28 -7.30
C ASP A 40 26.42 15.40 -8.22
N THR A 41 25.30 15.95 -8.69
CA THR A 41 24.57 15.65 -9.93
C THR A 41 24.02 14.22 -10.19
N ALA A 42 22.69 14.16 -10.26
CA ALA A 42 21.80 13.13 -10.81
C ALA A 42 22.40 12.17 -11.86
N GLY A 43 22.63 10.92 -11.44
CA GLY A 43 22.91 9.78 -12.32
C GLY A 43 21.63 9.06 -12.71
N THR A 44 21.39 8.95 -14.02
CA THR A 44 20.43 8.00 -14.58
C THR A 44 20.94 6.59 -14.23
N ALA A 45 20.27 5.90 -13.31
CA ALA A 45 20.68 4.56 -12.91
C ALA A 45 20.66 3.63 -14.12
N ASP A 46 21.83 3.11 -14.48
CA ASP A 46 22.01 2.06 -15.49
C ASP A 46 21.30 0.80 -14.98
N VAL A 47 20.10 0.55 -15.50
CA VAL A 47 19.34 -0.68 -15.22
C VAL A 47 19.97 -1.78 -16.05
N THR A 48 21.10 -2.32 -15.60
CA THR A 48 21.65 -3.55 -16.16
C THR A 48 20.61 -4.65 -15.94
N ALA A 49 20.08 -5.19 -17.04
CA ALA A 49 19.09 -6.25 -17.01
C ALA A 49 19.63 -7.45 -16.22
N ARG A 50 19.04 -7.70 -15.04
CA ARG A 50 19.34 -8.88 -14.23
C ARG A 50 18.75 -10.13 -14.89
N PRO A 51 19.32 -11.32 -14.63
CA PRO A 51 18.80 -12.59 -15.16
C PRO A 51 17.32 -12.81 -14.78
N ASP A 52 16.61 -13.55 -15.62
CA ASP A 52 15.22 -13.94 -15.37
C ASP A 52 15.09 -14.59 -13.98
N GLY A 53 14.10 -14.15 -13.21
CA GLY A 53 13.85 -14.64 -11.86
C GLY A 53 14.78 -14.07 -10.78
N ALA A 54 15.61 -13.06 -11.06
CA ALA A 54 16.46 -12.44 -10.04
C ALA A 54 15.67 -11.96 -8.81
N LEU A 55 16.23 -12.26 -7.64
CA LEU A 55 15.75 -11.87 -6.31
C LEU A 55 16.69 -10.81 -5.69
N PRO A 56 16.19 -9.97 -4.76
CA PRO A 56 17.00 -9.08 -3.94
C PRO A 56 18.15 -9.78 -3.22
N PRO A 57 19.27 -9.08 -2.97
CA PRO A 57 20.27 -9.57 -2.04
C PRO A 57 19.69 -9.69 -0.63
N GLN A 58 20.26 -10.59 0.18
CA GLN A 58 19.86 -10.78 1.58
C GLN A 58 20.51 -9.76 2.52
N ASP A 59 21.60 -9.15 2.09
CA ASP A 59 22.35 -8.20 2.90
C ASP A 59 21.67 -6.83 2.88
N LEU A 60 21.39 -6.28 4.08
CA LEU A 60 20.73 -4.98 4.21
C LEU A 60 21.55 -3.87 3.55
N ALA A 61 22.89 -3.87 3.67
CA ALA A 61 23.70 -2.80 3.09
C ALA A 61 23.65 -2.84 1.56
N GLU A 62 23.57 -4.02 0.95
CA GLU A 62 23.35 -4.15 -0.49
C GLU A 62 21.95 -3.69 -0.94
N VAL A 63 20.90 -3.95 -0.14
CA VAL A 63 19.54 -3.46 -0.44
C VAL A 63 19.47 -1.93 -0.25
N ALA A 64 20.06 -1.42 0.83
CA ALA A 64 20.18 0.00 1.15
C ALA A 64 20.91 0.78 0.05
N ALA A 65 22.04 0.26 -0.44
CA ALA A 65 22.79 0.87 -1.53
C ALA A 65 21.97 1.05 -2.83
N VAL A 66 20.91 0.26 -3.01
CA VAL A 66 19.98 0.40 -4.15
C VAL A 66 18.86 1.40 -3.85
N TYR A 67 18.22 1.30 -2.69
CA TYR A 67 16.99 2.04 -2.42
C TYR A 67 17.17 3.34 -1.64
N ASP A 68 18.21 3.50 -0.82
CA ASP A 68 18.43 4.76 -0.09
C ASP A 68 18.53 5.97 -1.04
N PRO A 69 19.21 5.91 -2.22
CA PRO A 69 19.18 7.02 -3.17
C PRO A 69 17.78 7.35 -3.73
N ILE A 70 16.87 6.37 -3.78
CA ILE A 70 15.48 6.56 -4.21
C ILE A 70 14.64 7.16 -3.08
N LEU A 71 14.96 6.82 -1.84
CA LEU A 71 14.24 7.21 -0.63
C LEU A 71 14.71 8.57 -0.07
N GLU A 72 15.97 8.96 -0.28
CA GLU A 72 16.56 10.21 0.20
C GLU A 72 15.73 11.45 -0.17
N PRO A 73 15.21 11.62 -1.41
CA PRO A 73 14.34 12.76 -1.73
C PRO A 73 13.01 12.80 -0.95
N LEU A 74 12.61 11.67 -0.35
CA LEU A 74 11.43 11.54 0.48
C LEU A 74 11.75 11.73 1.98
N GLY A 75 13.00 11.99 2.35
CA GLY A 75 13.44 12.20 3.73
C GLY A 75 13.30 10.95 4.61
N VAL A 76 13.51 9.77 4.02
CA VAL A 76 13.51 8.48 4.72
C VAL A 76 14.68 7.63 4.25
N HIS A 77 15.08 6.65 5.06
CA HIS A 77 16.11 5.66 4.73
C HIS A 77 15.66 4.25 5.12
N LEU A 78 16.28 3.21 4.54
CA LEU A 78 16.02 1.83 4.96
C LEU A 78 16.64 1.55 6.34
N THR A 79 15.85 0.96 7.22
CA THR A 79 16.30 0.48 8.52
C THR A 79 16.42 -1.05 8.54
N ARG A 80 15.55 -1.73 7.79
CA ARG A 80 15.52 -3.20 7.70
C ARG A 80 15.02 -3.64 6.33
N ALA A 81 15.48 -4.80 5.89
CA ALA A 81 14.99 -5.46 4.69
C ALA A 81 15.15 -6.98 4.83
N ALA A 82 14.22 -7.74 4.26
CA ALA A 82 14.32 -9.20 4.24
C ALA A 82 13.56 -9.78 3.05
N LEU A 83 14.06 -10.89 2.50
CA LEU A 83 13.22 -11.76 1.68
C LEU A 83 12.52 -12.78 2.54
N ILE A 84 11.24 -12.96 2.26
CA ILE A 84 10.31 -13.73 3.05
C ILE A 84 9.72 -14.84 2.17
N ASP A 85 9.74 -16.06 2.71
CA ASP A 85 8.99 -17.18 2.18
C ASP A 85 7.61 -17.22 2.84
N LEU A 86 6.58 -16.91 2.05
CA LEU A 86 5.18 -16.93 2.47
C LEU A 86 4.55 -18.34 2.37
N ASP A 87 5.16 -19.26 1.64
CA ASP A 87 4.65 -20.61 1.41
C ASP A 87 4.92 -21.53 2.61
N ALA A 88 5.91 -21.19 3.44
CA ALA A 88 6.22 -21.85 4.70
C ALA A 88 5.16 -21.64 5.81
N GLY A 89 4.01 -21.04 5.48
CA GLY A 89 2.90 -20.82 6.41
C GLY A 89 3.13 -19.66 7.37
N GLY A 90 4.04 -18.74 7.04
CA GLY A 90 4.39 -17.62 7.90
C GLY A 90 5.24 -16.56 7.21
N TYR A 91 5.71 -15.61 8.00
CA TYR A 91 6.55 -14.50 7.56
C TYR A 91 8.01 -14.83 7.90
N THR A 92 8.57 -15.85 7.23
CA THR A 92 9.88 -16.43 7.55
C THR A 92 10.97 -15.92 6.60
N PRO A 93 12.06 -15.32 7.11
CA PRO A 93 13.20 -14.95 6.28
C PRO A 93 13.78 -16.14 5.51
N SER A 94 14.03 -15.96 4.21
CA SER A 94 14.54 -17.02 3.33
C SER A 94 15.34 -16.46 2.16
N PRO A 95 16.49 -17.10 1.79
CA PRO A 95 17.26 -16.74 0.60
C PRO A 95 16.45 -16.84 -0.70
N ASP A 96 15.49 -17.77 -0.74
CA ASP A 96 14.64 -18.04 -1.90
C ASP A 96 13.22 -17.43 -1.74
N GLY A 97 13.02 -16.62 -0.70
CA GLY A 97 11.77 -15.92 -0.44
C GLY A 97 11.37 -15.03 -1.62
N ARG A 98 10.08 -15.06 -1.97
CA ARG A 98 9.54 -14.30 -3.11
C ARG A 98 8.77 -13.05 -2.70
N HIS A 99 8.76 -12.75 -1.41
CA HIS A 99 8.21 -11.51 -0.85
C HIS A 99 9.34 -10.65 -0.29
N LEU A 100 9.46 -9.41 -0.74
CA LEU A 100 10.43 -8.46 -0.19
C LEU A 100 9.77 -7.58 0.88
N ALA A 101 10.29 -7.60 2.11
CA ALA A 101 9.87 -6.70 3.17
C ALA A 101 10.85 -5.53 3.26
N LEU A 102 10.37 -4.29 3.15
CA LEU A 102 11.18 -3.07 3.30
C LEU A 102 10.66 -2.25 4.47
N TYR A 103 11.54 -1.83 5.37
CA TYR A 103 11.22 -0.96 6.49
C TYR A 103 11.98 0.34 6.34
N VAL A 104 11.25 1.46 6.35
CA VAL A 104 11.80 2.80 6.21
C VAL A 104 11.51 3.62 7.45
N ALA A 105 12.50 4.37 7.92
CA ALA A 105 12.32 5.36 8.97
C ALA A 105 12.61 6.75 8.40
N PRO A 106 11.94 7.80 8.90
CA PRO A 106 12.24 9.14 8.46
C PRO A 106 13.56 9.63 9.08
N ASP A 107 14.30 10.45 8.34
CA ASP A 107 15.57 11.04 8.81
C ASP A 107 15.34 11.97 10.01
N GLU A 108 14.16 12.59 10.03
CA GLU A 108 13.65 13.41 11.13
C GLU A 108 12.27 12.90 11.56
N PRO A 109 11.90 12.93 12.84
CA PRO A 109 10.62 12.40 13.30
C PRO A 109 9.41 13.00 12.56
N PHE A 110 8.64 12.15 11.89
CA PHE A 110 7.38 12.54 11.26
C PHE A 110 6.25 12.68 12.28
N THR A 111 5.35 13.62 12.02
CA THR A 111 4.00 13.64 12.61
C THR A 111 3.14 12.53 12.01
N ASP A 112 2.06 12.14 12.69
CA ASP A 112 1.11 11.16 12.14
C ASP A 112 0.51 11.62 10.80
N GLU A 113 0.37 12.94 10.58
CA GLU A 113 -0.07 13.52 9.30
C GLU A 113 0.96 13.30 8.18
N GLN A 114 2.25 13.45 8.49
CA GLN A 114 3.33 13.19 7.54
C GLN A 114 3.42 11.71 7.18
N TYR A 115 3.22 10.80 8.15
CA TYR A 115 3.07 9.37 7.82
C TYR A 115 1.95 9.14 6.82
N ALA A 116 0.77 9.75 7.03
CA ALA A 116 -0.35 9.60 6.09
C ALA A 116 -0.02 10.13 4.68
N THR A 117 0.60 11.29 4.56
CA THR A 117 0.89 11.90 3.26
C THR A 117 2.07 11.25 2.52
N HIS A 118 2.95 10.53 3.21
CA HIS A 118 4.10 9.82 2.60
C HIS A 118 3.77 8.42 2.04
N ILE A 119 2.61 7.84 2.38
CA ILE A 119 2.22 6.50 1.88
C ILE A 119 2.27 6.44 0.35
N ALA A 120 1.65 7.39 -0.34
CA ALA A 120 1.56 7.37 -1.81
C ALA A 120 2.89 7.70 -2.51
N PRO A 121 3.65 8.73 -2.10
CA PRO A 121 5.01 8.96 -2.62
C PRO A 121 5.94 7.75 -2.49
N LEU A 122 5.92 7.06 -1.34
CA LEU A 122 6.72 5.84 -1.14
C LEU A 122 6.28 4.71 -2.07
N ALA A 123 4.96 4.50 -2.18
CA ALA A 123 4.41 3.52 -3.11
C ALA A 123 4.87 3.78 -4.55
N GLY A 124 4.79 5.04 -4.99
CA GLY A 124 5.14 5.43 -6.35
C GLY A 124 6.63 5.33 -6.66
N ALA A 125 7.48 5.65 -5.68
CA ALA A 125 8.93 5.54 -5.83
C ALA A 125 9.41 4.08 -5.93
N LEU A 126 8.78 3.16 -5.18
CA LEU A 126 9.27 1.79 -5.04
C LEU A 126 8.62 0.79 -6.00
N THR A 127 7.31 0.85 -6.20
CA THR A 127 6.54 -0.28 -6.77
C THR A 127 7.06 -0.72 -8.14
N SER A 128 7.24 0.23 -9.06
CA SER A 128 7.71 -0.08 -10.41
C SER A 128 9.16 -0.54 -10.43
N ASP A 129 10.05 0.11 -9.65
CA ASP A 129 11.48 -0.27 -9.61
C ASP A 129 11.66 -1.66 -9.01
N VAL A 130 11.02 -1.96 -7.87
CA VAL A 130 11.11 -3.26 -7.18
C VAL A 130 10.81 -4.41 -8.14
N PHE A 131 9.67 -4.34 -8.84
CA PHE A 131 9.24 -5.43 -9.70
C PHE A 131 10.00 -5.51 -11.04
N ALA A 132 10.49 -4.38 -11.55
CA ALA A 132 11.33 -4.34 -12.75
C ALA A 132 12.73 -4.90 -12.45
N ARG A 133 13.31 -4.52 -11.32
CA ARG A 133 14.65 -4.92 -10.87
C ARG A 133 14.71 -6.38 -10.42
N TYR A 134 13.61 -6.89 -9.85
CA TYR A 134 13.53 -8.22 -9.27
C TYR A 134 12.36 -9.01 -9.86
N PRO A 135 12.49 -9.56 -11.08
CA PRO A 135 11.43 -10.32 -11.73
C PRO A 135 11.02 -11.60 -10.95
N GLY A 136 11.84 -12.09 -10.03
CA GLY A 136 11.51 -13.24 -9.18
C GLY A 136 10.45 -12.97 -8.10
N LEU A 137 10.30 -11.72 -7.65
CA LEU A 137 9.35 -11.36 -6.59
C LEU A 137 7.90 -11.54 -7.02
N VAL A 138 7.04 -12.02 -6.12
CA VAL A 138 5.57 -12.07 -6.32
C VAL A 138 4.86 -10.94 -5.60
N SER A 139 5.46 -10.39 -4.56
CA SER A 139 4.93 -9.27 -3.80
C SER A 139 6.06 -8.57 -3.06
N PHE A 140 5.78 -7.36 -2.55
CA PHE A 140 6.63 -6.69 -1.58
C PHE A 140 5.77 -5.89 -0.61
N ASP A 141 6.34 -5.51 0.53
CA ASP A 141 5.79 -4.45 1.35
C ASP A 141 6.78 -3.33 1.61
N VAL A 142 6.23 -2.15 1.88
CA VAL A 142 6.94 -1.02 2.45
C VAL A 142 6.25 -0.62 3.75
N CYS A 143 6.99 -0.76 4.84
CA CYS A 143 6.58 -0.42 6.20
C CYS A 143 7.21 0.92 6.60
N GLN A 144 6.41 1.89 7.01
CA GLN A 144 6.92 3.11 7.63
C GLN A 144 7.05 2.89 9.14
N GLU A 145 8.26 3.06 9.66
CA GLU A 145 8.58 2.92 11.08
C GLU A 145 8.48 4.25 11.82
N GLY A 146 7.90 4.20 13.01
CA GLY A 146 7.89 5.28 13.99
C GLY A 146 9.23 5.45 14.68
N PRO A 147 9.40 6.51 15.49
CA PRO A 147 10.58 6.65 16.33
C PRO A 147 10.70 5.46 17.31
N ASP A 148 11.93 5.08 17.63
CA ASP A 148 12.22 4.17 18.74
C ASP A 148 11.85 4.85 20.06
N LEU A 149 10.65 4.55 20.56
CA LEU A 149 10.08 5.23 21.73
C LEU A 149 10.82 4.89 23.03
N ASP A 150 11.45 3.71 23.09
CA ASP A 150 12.05 3.19 24.31
C ASP A 150 13.59 3.23 24.31
N GLY A 151 14.22 3.53 23.16
CA GLY A 151 15.68 3.50 22.98
C GLY A 151 16.33 2.14 23.27
N ASP A 152 15.52 1.10 23.53
CA ASP A 152 15.96 -0.27 23.72
C ASP A 152 16.18 -0.90 22.34
N PRO A 153 17.43 -1.26 21.97
CA PRO A 153 17.71 -1.88 20.69
C PRO A 153 17.08 -3.27 20.53
N ALA A 154 16.55 -3.88 21.60
CA ALA A 154 15.80 -5.12 21.52
C ALA A 154 14.32 -4.90 21.11
N THR A 155 13.80 -3.69 21.24
CA THR A 155 12.43 -3.35 20.86
C THR A 155 12.42 -2.89 19.41
N LEU A 156 11.68 -3.58 18.55
CA LEU A 156 11.53 -3.15 17.16
C LEU A 156 10.70 -1.85 17.07
N PRO A 157 11.04 -0.94 16.15
CA PRO A 157 10.26 0.25 15.91
C PRO A 157 8.79 -0.06 15.62
N THR A 158 7.88 0.79 16.12
CA THR A 158 6.44 0.63 15.84
C THR A 158 6.15 0.94 14.38
N THR A 159 5.48 0.04 13.66
CA THR A 159 5.04 0.31 12.27
C THR A 159 3.84 1.27 12.27
N LYS A 160 3.99 2.42 11.62
CA LYS A 160 2.97 3.46 11.48
C LYS A 160 2.06 3.22 10.28
N SER A 161 2.59 2.66 9.20
CA SER A 161 1.82 2.20 8.04
C SER A 161 2.55 1.05 7.34
N GLN A 162 1.79 0.24 6.61
CA GLN A 162 2.32 -0.82 5.77
C GLN A 162 1.49 -0.91 4.50
N LEU A 163 2.15 -0.76 3.36
CA LEU A 163 1.57 -1.04 2.05
C LEU A 163 2.18 -2.36 1.53
N ASN A 164 1.32 -3.34 1.28
CA ASN A 164 1.67 -4.58 0.61
C ASN A 164 1.13 -4.55 -0.83
N VAL A 165 1.98 -4.88 -1.80
CA VAL A 165 1.63 -4.89 -3.23
C VAL A 165 2.04 -6.23 -3.82
N GLU A 166 1.10 -6.93 -4.44
CA GLU A 166 1.36 -8.10 -5.29
C GLU A 166 1.70 -7.66 -6.71
N ARG A 167 2.56 -8.41 -7.40
CA ARG A 167 2.96 -8.11 -8.79
C ARG A 167 1.76 -8.00 -9.73
N ALA A 168 0.69 -8.76 -9.47
CA ALA A 168 -0.53 -8.72 -10.26
C ALA A 168 -1.18 -7.32 -10.28
N ALA A 169 -0.94 -6.49 -9.26
CA ALA A 169 -1.45 -5.13 -9.18
C ALA A 169 -0.61 -4.09 -9.93
N LEU A 170 0.52 -4.47 -10.55
CA LEU A 170 1.43 -3.52 -11.20
C LEU A 170 0.75 -2.70 -12.32
N GLY A 171 -0.22 -3.30 -13.02
CA GLY A 171 -1.00 -2.63 -14.07
C GLY A 171 -2.30 -1.96 -13.59
N ALA A 172 -2.59 -1.96 -12.28
CA ALA A 172 -3.85 -1.45 -11.75
C ALA A 172 -3.88 0.08 -11.59
N LEU A 173 -2.72 0.71 -11.43
CA LEU A 173 -2.56 2.16 -11.25
C LEU A 173 -1.36 2.66 -12.05
N ASP A 174 -1.36 3.96 -12.36
CA ASP A 174 -0.12 4.66 -12.70
C ASP A 174 0.64 4.95 -11.40
N TRP A 175 1.54 4.05 -11.03
CA TRP A 175 2.31 4.14 -9.80
C TRP A 175 3.17 5.43 -9.74
N SER A 176 3.60 5.97 -10.87
CA SER A 176 4.44 7.17 -10.90
C SER A 176 3.71 8.44 -10.46
N THR A 177 2.37 8.45 -10.56
CA THR A 177 1.52 9.59 -10.19
C THR A 177 0.47 9.21 -9.16
N VAL A 178 0.65 8.07 -8.47
CA VAL A 178 -0.38 7.52 -7.59
C VAL A 178 -0.68 8.46 -6.43
N ALA A 179 -1.97 8.65 -6.13
CA ALA A 179 -2.41 9.39 -4.97
C ALA A 179 -3.03 8.46 -3.92
N LEU A 180 -3.02 8.88 -2.64
CA LEU A 180 -3.60 8.09 -1.55
C LEU A 180 -5.09 7.71 -1.75
N PRO A 181 -5.97 8.58 -2.31
CA PRO A 181 -7.34 8.17 -2.61
C PRO A 181 -7.43 7.02 -3.62
N ASP A 182 -6.57 7.00 -4.63
CA ASP A 182 -6.56 5.96 -5.66
C ASP A 182 -6.06 4.62 -5.07
N LEU A 183 -5.02 4.67 -4.23
CA LEU A 183 -4.58 3.51 -3.47
C LEU A 183 -5.69 2.95 -2.57
N LEU A 184 -6.40 3.81 -1.84
CA LEU A 184 -7.49 3.38 -0.96
C LEU A 184 -8.67 2.79 -1.75
N ALA A 185 -8.97 3.33 -2.93
CA ALA A 185 -9.98 2.76 -3.83
C ALA A 185 -9.56 1.38 -4.36
N LEU A 186 -8.27 1.22 -4.71
CA LEU A 186 -7.73 -0.07 -5.14
C LEU A 186 -7.77 -1.10 -4.00
N VAL A 187 -7.30 -0.74 -2.80
CA VAL A 187 -7.36 -1.61 -1.60
C VAL A 187 -8.78 -2.07 -1.28
N ALA A 188 -9.79 -1.25 -1.56
CA ALA A 188 -11.19 -1.61 -1.32
C ALA A 188 -11.78 -2.55 -2.40
N SER A 189 -11.16 -2.64 -3.58
CA SER A 189 -11.69 -3.36 -4.74
C SER A 189 -10.85 -4.58 -5.16
N ASP A 190 -9.59 -4.65 -4.73
CA ASP A 190 -8.63 -5.68 -5.10
C ASP A 190 -7.86 -6.17 -3.86
N ASN A 191 -7.72 -7.48 -3.71
CA ASN A 191 -6.95 -8.10 -2.63
C ASN A 191 -5.44 -8.12 -2.90
N ALA A 192 -5.02 -7.80 -4.13
CA ALA A 192 -3.62 -7.73 -4.56
C ALA A 192 -2.88 -6.49 -4.01
N VAL A 193 -3.59 -5.53 -3.40
CA VAL A 193 -3.00 -4.42 -2.67
C VAL A 193 -3.65 -4.32 -1.30
N ARG A 194 -2.85 -4.20 -0.25
CA ARG A 194 -3.34 -4.06 1.12
C ARG A 194 -2.64 -2.91 1.81
N LEU A 195 -3.42 -2.08 2.51
CA LEU A 195 -2.90 -0.98 3.31
C LEU A 195 -3.35 -1.14 4.76
N SER A 196 -2.38 -1.15 5.67
CA SER A 196 -2.61 -1.00 7.11
C SER A 196 -1.99 0.31 7.59
N ALA A 197 -2.61 0.95 8.57
CA ALA A 197 -2.09 2.15 9.21
C ALA A 197 -2.52 2.22 10.67
N ALA A 198 -1.62 2.76 11.52
CA ALA A 198 -1.88 3.00 12.92
C ALA A 198 -3.13 3.88 13.10
N ILE A 199 -3.82 3.75 14.25
CA ILE A 199 -5.09 4.46 14.46
C ILE A 199 -4.91 5.97 14.48
N GLU A 200 -3.76 6.44 14.93
CA GLU A 200 -3.36 7.84 14.97
C GLU A 200 -3.24 8.40 13.54
N VAL A 201 -2.52 7.69 12.67
CA VAL A 201 -2.36 8.03 11.24
C VAL A 201 -3.71 8.05 10.53
N ARG A 202 -4.56 7.03 10.75
CA ARG A 202 -5.90 6.95 10.13
C ARG A 202 -6.86 8.07 10.58
N ARG A 203 -6.64 8.67 11.75
CA ARG A 203 -7.46 9.75 12.29
C ARG A 203 -7.04 11.14 11.83
N THR A 204 -5.92 11.25 11.11
CA THR A 204 -5.46 12.51 10.55
C THR A 204 -6.40 13.00 9.44
N ALA A 205 -6.45 14.33 9.25
CA ALA A 205 -7.28 14.91 8.19
C ALA A 205 -6.89 14.42 6.78
N PRO A 206 -5.60 14.33 6.39
CA PRO A 206 -5.22 13.82 5.07
C PRO A 206 -5.72 12.41 4.78
N PHE A 207 -5.62 11.49 5.74
CA PHE A 207 -6.08 10.11 5.56
C PHE A 207 -7.61 10.04 5.47
N ALA A 208 -8.31 10.72 6.37
CA ALA A 208 -9.77 10.76 6.38
C ALA A 208 -10.34 11.38 5.09
N ASP A 209 -9.71 12.43 4.58
CA ASP A 209 -10.09 13.08 3.33
C ASP A 209 -9.88 12.16 2.13
N ALA A 210 -8.73 11.47 2.08
CA ALA A 210 -8.45 10.50 1.03
C ALA A 210 -9.46 9.34 1.04
N GLN A 211 -9.83 8.83 2.21
CA GLN A 211 -10.83 7.78 2.35
C GLN A 211 -12.23 8.23 1.90
N ARG A 212 -12.63 9.47 2.19
CA ARG A 212 -13.89 10.04 1.68
C ARG A 212 -13.89 10.14 0.16
N THR A 213 -12.79 10.60 -0.43
CA THR A 213 -12.63 10.70 -1.89
C THR A 213 -12.68 9.33 -2.55
N ALA A 214 -11.95 8.35 -2.02
CA ALA A 214 -11.96 6.97 -2.51
C ALA A 214 -13.38 6.36 -2.54
N GLY A 215 -14.15 6.54 -1.46
CA GLY A 215 -15.53 6.06 -1.37
C GLY A 215 -16.48 6.72 -2.38
N ALA A 216 -16.27 7.99 -2.70
CA ALA A 216 -17.05 8.69 -3.72
C ALA A 216 -16.78 8.13 -5.13
N THR A 217 -15.53 7.80 -5.44
CA THR A 217 -15.13 7.20 -6.72
C THR A 217 -15.77 5.82 -6.91
N VAL A 218 -15.74 4.95 -5.90
CA VAL A 218 -16.36 3.61 -5.95
C VAL A 218 -17.89 3.69 -6.04
N GLY A 219 -18.51 4.67 -5.38
CA GLY A 219 -19.96 4.90 -5.45
C GLY A 219 -20.46 5.46 -6.78
N SER A 220 -19.61 6.16 -7.53
CA SER A 220 -19.99 6.83 -8.79
C SER A 220 -20.11 5.89 -9.99
N THR A 221 -19.63 4.65 -9.91
CA THR A 221 -19.86 3.61 -10.94
C THR A 221 -21.27 2.99 -10.87
N ALA A 222 -22.20 3.60 -10.12
CA ALA A 222 -23.61 3.26 -10.17
C ALA A 222 -24.12 3.33 -11.63
N VAL A 223 -24.42 2.16 -12.17
CA VAL A 223 -25.02 1.86 -13.48
C VAL A 223 -25.91 3.01 -13.98
N PRO A 224 -25.72 3.50 -15.23
CA PRO A 224 -26.68 4.40 -15.84
C PRO A 224 -28.05 3.73 -15.81
N GLY A 225 -28.93 4.23 -14.94
CA GLY A 225 -30.30 3.73 -14.85
C GLY A 225 -30.92 3.72 -16.26
N PRO A 226 -31.73 2.70 -16.61
CA PRO A 226 -32.25 2.58 -17.95
C PRO A 226 -32.93 3.89 -18.33
N SER A 227 -32.44 4.51 -19.41
CA SER A 227 -33.05 5.69 -20.01
C SER A 227 -34.54 5.43 -20.15
N ARG A 228 -35.34 6.05 -19.28
CA ARG A 228 -36.79 6.11 -19.47
C ARG A 228 -37.01 6.88 -20.76
N LEU A 229 -37.24 6.15 -21.84
CA LEU A 229 -37.83 6.71 -23.05
C LEU A 229 -39.12 7.45 -22.62
N PRO A 230 -39.35 8.68 -23.12
CA PRO A 230 -40.61 9.35 -22.87
C PRO A 230 -41.75 8.52 -23.46
N ALA A 231 -42.62 7.98 -22.61
CA ALA A 231 -43.85 7.34 -23.03
C ALA A 231 -44.81 8.41 -23.56
N THR A 232 -44.77 8.66 -24.86
CA THR A 232 -45.86 9.37 -25.56
C THR A 232 -47.02 8.39 -25.72
N ILE A 233 -48.01 8.47 -24.83
CA ILE A 233 -49.30 7.80 -25.02
C ILE A 233 -50.25 8.80 -25.68
N PRO A 234 -50.72 8.58 -26.92
CA PRO A 234 -51.84 9.34 -27.47
C PRO A 234 -53.17 8.81 -26.90
N SER A 235 -53.91 9.68 -26.20
CA SER A 235 -55.28 9.41 -25.78
C SER A 235 -56.23 9.55 -26.98
N THR A 236 -56.73 8.44 -27.51
CA THR A 236 -57.87 8.45 -28.45
C THR A 236 -59.18 8.35 -27.69
N THR A 237 -59.89 9.46 -27.58
CA THR A 237 -61.29 9.55 -27.18
C THR A 237 -62.17 9.00 -28.30
N THR A 238 -62.87 7.89 -28.06
CA THR A 238 -63.97 7.42 -28.93
C THR A 238 -65.28 7.60 -28.18
N THR A 239 -66.07 8.58 -28.63
CA THR A 239 -67.44 8.83 -28.18
C THR A 239 -68.37 7.96 -29.04
N ALA A 240 -68.95 6.91 -28.47
CA ALA A 240 -70.03 6.16 -29.11
C ALA A 240 -71.37 6.81 -28.74
N SER A 241 -72.03 7.36 -29.75
CA SER A 241 -73.41 7.84 -29.72
C SER A 241 -74.25 6.82 -30.48
N THR A 242 -75.34 6.33 -29.91
CA THR A 242 -76.38 5.58 -30.64
C THR A 242 -77.68 5.55 -29.80
N PRO A 243 -78.83 5.29 -30.45
CA PRO A 243 -79.90 6.25 -30.74
C PRO A 243 -81.10 6.18 -29.79
#